data_AF-A0A953JFP9-F1
#
_entry.id   AF-A0A953JFP9-F1
#
_cell.length_a   1.000
_cell.length_b   1.000
_cell.length_c   1.000
_cell.angle_alpha   90.00
_cell.angle_beta   90.00
_cell.angle_gamma   90.00
#
_symmetry.space_group_name_H-M   'P 1'
#
loop_
_entity.id
_entity.type
_entity.pdbx_description
1 polymer ?
#
loop_
_entity_poly.entity_id
_entity_poly.type
_entity_poly.pdbx_seq_one_letter_code
_entity_poly.pdbx_strand_id
1 'polypeptide(L)' 'MAPYPTPPDVPRRADRRTGAKLVTQHFFPVSHRTLEAWPLTWRRVNGKAVCETAELFAVAEAK' A
#
# COMPACT_ATOMS: atom_id res chain seq x y z
N MET A 1 -11.02 -15.30 -2.01
CA MET A 1 -10.69 -13.87 -1.89
C MET A 1 -9.83 -13.52 -3.09
N ALA A 2 -10.44 -12.99 -4.15
CA ALA A 2 -9.68 -12.56 -5.33
C ALA A 2 -8.81 -11.37 -4.93
N PRO A 3 -7.54 -11.29 -5.34
CA PRO A 3 -6.75 -10.09 -5.11
C PRO A 3 -7.46 -8.94 -5.82
N TYR A 4 -7.59 -7.80 -5.16
CA TYR A 4 -8.11 -6.60 -5.80
C TYR A 4 -7.36 -6.38 -7.12
N PRO A 5 -8.07 -6.16 -8.24
CA PRO A 5 -7.40 -5.81 -9.48
C PRO A 5 -6.66 -4.50 -9.22
N THR A 6 -5.34 -4.58 -9.10
CA THR A 6 -4.50 -3.38 -9.09
C THR A 6 -4.81 -2.62 -10.38
N PRO A 7 -5.29 -1.37 -10.32
CA PRO A 7 -5.52 -0.58 -11.51
C PRO A 7 -4.24 -0.57 -12.37
N PRO A 8 -4.34 -0.56 -13.71
CA PRO A 8 -3.16 -0.65 -14.58
C PRO A 8 -2.15 0.49 -14.36
N ASP A 9 -2.55 1.59 -13.71
CA ASP A 9 -1.72 2.76 -13.42
C ASP A 9 -0.99 2.70 -12.05
N VAL A 10 -1.29 1.73 -11.17
CA VAL A 10 -0.63 1.67 -9.86
C VAL A 10 0.62 0.79 -9.91
N PRO A 11 1.72 1.19 -9.23
CA PRO A 11 2.92 0.37 -9.17
C PRO A 11 2.62 -0.94 -8.44
N ARG A 12 3.23 -2.05 -8.89
CA ARG A 12 3.06 -3.36 -8.25
C ARG A 12 3.56 -3.39 -6.80
N ARG A 13 4.55 -2.56 -6.49
CA ARG A 13 5.09 -2.37 -5.14
C ARG A 13 5.12 -0.88 -4.81
N ALA A 14 4.66 -0.54 -3.62
CA ALA A 14 4.62 0.83 -3.14
C ALA A 14 5.49 0.99 -1.89
N ASP A 15 6.31 2.03 -1.84
CA ASP A 15 6.91 2.51 -0.59
C ASP A 15 5.85 3.19 0.28
N ARG A 16 6.20 3.52 1.54
CA ARG A 16 5.27 4.15 2.49
C ARG A 16 4.66 5.46 2.00
N ARG A 17 5.40 6.29 1.25
CA ARG A 17 4.88 7.57 0.75
C ARG A 17 3.94 7.33 -0.44
N THR A 18 4.34 6.46 -1.35
CA THR A 18 3.51 6.10 -2.50
C THR A 18 2.23 5.39 -2.04
N GLY A 19 2.35 4.43 -1.12
CA GLY A 19 1.22 3.73 -0.54
C GLY A 19 0.23 4.66 0.16
N ALA A 20 0.73 5.65 0.91
CA ALA A 20 -0.13 6.63 1.57
C ALA A 20 -0.93 7.47 0.57
N LYS A 21 -0.28 7.89 -0.54
CA LYS A 21 -0.96 8.61 -1.63
C LYS A 21 -2.04 7.74 -2.27
N LEU A 22 -1.70 6.49 -2.60
CA LEU A 22 -2.64 5.55 -3.22
C LEU A 22 -3.87 5.30 -2.32
N VAL A 23 -3.65 5.00 -1.03
CA VAL A 23 -4.77 4.79 -0.09
C VAL A 23 -5.60 6.07 0.07
N THR A 24 -4.96 7.24 0.11
CA THR A 24 -5.66 8.54 0.17
C THR A 24 -6.53 8.81 -1.06
N GLN A 25 -6.08 8.39 -2.25
CA GLN A 25 -6.83 8.57 -3.50
C GLN A 25 -8.02 7.62 -3.64
N HIS A 26 -7.93 6.40 -3.11
CA HIS A 26 -8.92 5.35 -3.34
C HIS A 26 -9.86 5.07 -2.16
N PHE A 27 -9.41 5.29 -0.93
CA PHE A 27 -10.15 4.90 0.28
C PHE A 27 -10.36 6.07 1.23
N PHE A 28 -9.29 6.49 1.92
CA PHE A 28 -9.35 7.54 2.93
C PHE A 28 -7.98 8.18 3.14
N PRO A 29 -7.93 9.46 3.55
CA PRO A 29 -6.68 10.16 3.81
C PRO A 29 -5.87 9.46 4.90
N VAL A 30 -4.66 9.00 4.54
CA VAL A 30 -3.74 8.33 5.45
C VAL A 30 -2.33 8.87 5.30
N SER A 31 -1.59 8.96 6.41
CA SER A 31 -0.20 9.37 6.40
C SER A 31 0.75 8.18 6.27
N HIS A 32 1.91 8.40 5.65
CA HIS A 32 2.97 7.39 5.54
C HIS A 32 3.43 6.84 6.90
N ARG A 33 3.29 7.62 7.98
CA ARG A 33 3.55 7.19 9.37
C ARG A 33 2.52 6.20 9.87
N THR A 34 1.24 6.42 9.56
CA THR A 34 0.16 5.50 9.91
C THR A 34 0.37 4.13 9.26
N LEU A 35 0.86 4.10 8.01
CA LEU A 35 1.21 2.86 7.32
C LEU A 35 2.36 2.08 7.97
N GLU A 36 3.19 2.71 8.81
CA GLU A 36 4.23 1.99 9.56
C GLU A 36 3.63 1.06 10.62
N ALA A 37 2.46 1.40 11.15
CA ALA A 37 1.73 0.59 12.13
C ALA A 37 0.81 -0.46 11.50
N TRP A 38 0.65 -0.45 10.17
CA TRP A 38 -0.20 -1.43 9.50
C TRP A 38 0.51 -2.78 9.40
N PRO A 39 -0.23 -3.90 9.51
CA PRO A 39 0.32 -5.25 9.41
C PRO A 39 0.64 -5.60 7.94
N LEU A 40 1.53 -4.82 7.31
CA LEU A 40 1.96 -4.99 5.92
C LEU A 40 3.33 -5.66 5.84
N THR A 41 3.50 -6.51 4.84
CA THR A 41 4.74 -7.22 4.53
C THR A 41 5.72 -6.28 3.83
N TRP A 42 6.49 -5.54 4.63
CA TRP A 42 7.56 -4.69 4.12
C TRP A 42 8.76 -5.50 3.66
N ARG A 43 9.13 -5.36 2.38
CA ARG A 43 10.35 -5.93 1.80
C ARG A 43 11.33 -4.81 1.50
N ARG A 44 12.62 -5.06 1.74
CA ARG A 44 13.68 -4.12 1.35
C ARG A 44 14.16 -4.46 -0.06
N VAL A 45 14.02 -3.51 -0.98
CA VAL A 45 14.52 -3.60 -2.36
C VAL A 45 15.42 -2.40 -2.60
N ASN A 46 16.70 -2.63 -2.91
CA ASN A 46 17.70 -1.58 -3.14
C ASN A 46 17.72 -0.51 -2.01
N GLY A 47 17.66 -0.96 -0.75
CA GLY A 47 17.65 -0.07 0.42
C GLY A 47 16.32 0.61 0.74
N LYS A 48 15.27 0.44 -0.09
CA LYS A 48 13.93 1.01 0.13
C LYS A 48 12.97 -0.02 0.69
N ALA A 49 12.21 0.34 1.73
CA ALA A 49 11.11 -0.48 2.23
C ALA A 49 9.87 -0.32 1.33
N VAL A 50 9.47 -1.40 0.68
CA VAL A 50 8.32 -1.46 -0.23
C VAL A 50 7.39 -2.61 0.17
N CYS A 51 6.09 -2.41 0.01
CA CYS A 51 5.06 -3.42 0.23
C CYS A 51 4.34 -3.72 -1.09
N GLU A 52 3.56 -4.80 -1.14
CA GLU A 52 2.76 -5.11 -2.31
C GLU A 52 1.49 -4.24 -2.31
N THR A 53 1.21 -3.57 -3.43
CA THR A 53 0.07 -2.64 -3.50
C THR A 53 -1.27 -3.36 -3.34
N ALA A 54 -1.36 -4.61 -3.80
CA ALA A 54 -2.56 -5.43 -3.59
C ALA A 54 -2.80 -5.73 -2.10
N GLU A 55 -1.74 -6.03 -1.33
CA GLU A 55 -1.84 -6.24 0.12
C GLU A 55 -2.21 -4.95 0.84
N LEU A 56 -1.61 -3.82 0.44
CA LEU A 56 -1.94 -2.50 0.95
C LEU A 56 -3.44 -2.16 0.77
N PHE A 57 -3.98 -2.40 -0.43
CA PHE A 57 -5.39 -2.17 -0.72
C PHE A 57 -6.31 -3.14 0.03
N ALA A 58 -5.93 -4.42 0.16
CA ALA A 58 -6.70 -5.38 0.94
C ALA A 58 -6.80 -4.97 2.43
N VAL A 59 -5.71 -4.48 3.02
CA VAL A 59 -5.73 -3.97 4.40
C VAL A 59 -6.51 -2.66 4.51
N ALA A 60 -6.40 -1.77 3.52
CA ALA A 60 -7.14 -0.51 3.49
C ALA A 60 -8.65 -0.73 3.38
N GLU A 61 -9.09 -1.71 2.60
CA GLU A 61 -10.49 -2.06 2.47
C GLU A 61 -11.07 -2.70 3.73
N ALA A 62 -10.28 -3.52 4.42
CA ALA A 62 -10.70 -4.15 5.67
C ALA A 62 -10.67 -3.19 6.88
N LYS A 63 -10.33 -1.91 6.67
CA LYS A 63 -10.18 -0.88 7.71
C LYS A 63 -11.35 0.09 7.80
#